data_AF-A0A453GFU0-F1
#
_entry.id   AF-A0A453GFU0-F1
#
_cell.length_a   1.000
_cell.length_b   1.000
_cell.length_c   1.000
_cell.angle_alpha   90.00
_cell.angle_beta   90.00
_cell.angle_gamma   90.00
#
_symmetry.space_group_name_H-M   'P 1'
#
loop_
_entity.id
_entity.type
_entity.pdbx_description
1 polymer ?
#
loop_
_entity_poly.entity_id
_entity_poly.type
_entity_poly.pdbx_seq_one_letter_code
_entity_poly.pdbx_strand_id
1 'polypeptide(L)'
;MAAESESCNCSAWAANDPSGVLSPHSFNRRAVRHDDVSLRITHCGVCYADVQWTRNLHHDSVYPLVPGHEIAGVVTEVGSDVKGFKPGDHVAVGTYINSCRDCDNCNNLLENHCSNFVFTFNGVDTDGTVTKGGYSTHIVVHERYCYKIPDGYPLDKAAPLACAGITVYTPMIRHNMNQPGKSLGVIGLGGLGHMAVKFGKAFGLNVTVLSTSESKRDEAINLLGADNFVVSSDKNQMEVLNILISFKAECETTYNRPQQVHISLPYVRFQLKKHKCTKEQSSFCNRYCLYYFVRETINIAEFCLLFFSLCLYYVRITK
;
A
#
# COMPACT_ATOMS: atom_id res chain seq x y z
N MET A 1 10.89 13.47 46.52
CA MET A 1 9.82 13.89 45.60
C MET A 1 10.00 13.07 44.35
N ALA A 2 9.24 11.97 44.22
CA ALA A 2 9.23 11.19 42.99
C ALA A 2 8.56 12.06 41.92
N ALA A 3 9.22 12.26 40.79
CA ALA A 3 8.60 12.87 39.63
C ALA A 3 7.33 12.07 39.31
N GLU A 4 6.18 12.73 39.35
CA GLU A 4 4.94 12.17 38.82
C GLU A 4 5.25 11.77 37.38
N SER A 5 5.26 10.46 37.11
CA SER A 5 5.39 9.96 35.74
C SER A 5 4.20 10.54 34.99
N GLU A 6 4.44 11.44 34.03
CA GLU A 6 3.41 11.88 33.11
C GLU A 6 2.65 10.65 32.62
N SER A 7 1.36 10.56 32.97
CA SER A 7 0.56 9.40 32.62
C SER A 7 0.45 9.34 31.10
N CYS A 8 1.13 8.38 30.48
CA CYS A 8 1.05 8.18 29.04
C CYS A 8 -0.40 7.82 28.66
N ASN A 9 -0.96 8.51 27.68
CA ASN A 9 -2.34 8.28 27.25
C ASN A 9 -2.49 7.16 26.20
N CYS A 10 -1.39 6.62 25.66
CA CYS A 10 -1.41 5.61 24.61
C CYS A 10 -0.41 4.47 24.88
N SER A 11 -0.92 3.24 24.99
CA SER A 11 -0.09 2.01 24.98
C SER A 11 0.10 1.48 23.57
N ALA A 12 1.27 0.89 23.31
CA ALA A 12 1.68 0.41 21.99
C ALA A 12 2.75 -0.70 22.04
N TRP A 13 3.07 -1.24 20.87
CA TRP A 13 4.24 -2.08 20.63
C TRP A 13 5.20 -1.34 19.69
N ALA A 14 6.46 -1.23 20.10
CA ALA A 14 7.48 -0.50 19.34
C ALA A 14 8.73 -1.36 19.11
N ALA A 15 9.37 -1.18 17.95
CA ALA A 15 10.77 -1.56 17.76
C ALA A 15 11.66 -0.46 18.35
N ASN A 16 12.76 -0.84 19.00
CA ASN A 16 13.72 0.11 19.59
C ASN A 16 15.08 0.10 18.87
N ASP A 17 15.30 -0.87 17.99
CA ASP A 17 16.53 -1.05 17.24
C ASP A 17 16.28 -1.86 15.95
N PRO A 18 17.28 -1.97 15.04
CA PRO A 18 17.15 -2.67 13.76
C PRO A 18 16.92 -4.19 13.82
N SER A 19 16.86 -4.82 15.00
CA SER A 19 16.40 -6.21 15.10
C SER A 19 14.93 -6.35 14.69
N GLY A 20 14.16 -5.27 14.82
CA GLY A 20 12.71 -5.25 14.58
C GLY A 20 11.90 -6.01 15.62
N VAL A 21 12.50 -6.40 16.75
CA VAL A 21 11.77 -7.01 17.86
C VAL A 21 10.89 -5.96 18.51
N LEU A 22 9.59 -6.24 18.57
CA LEU A 22 8.61 -5.36 19.20
C LEU A 22 8.54 -5.63 20.70
N SER A 23 8.51 -4.56 21.50
CA SER A 23 8.25 -4.61 22.93
C SER A 23 7.20 -3.57 23.35
N PRO A 24 6.54 -3.75 24.52
CA PRO A 24 5.60 -2.77 25.04
C PRO A 24 6.23 -1.38 25.16
N HIS A 25 5.50 -0.37 24.70
CA HIS A 25 5.88 1.03 24.72
C HIS A 25 4.69 1.89 25.11
N SER A 26 4.92 3.06 25.68
CA SER A 26 3.88 4.03 26.02
C SER A 26 4.31 5.43 25.63
N PHE A 27 3.37 6.22 25.13
CA PHE A 27 3.61 7.59 24.69
C PHE A 27 2.33 8.42 24.79
N ASN A 28 2.45 9.73 24.57
CA ASN A 28 1.32 10.64 24.48
C ASN A 28 0.95 10.93 23.02
N ARG A 29 -0.33 10.75 22.68
CA ARG A 29 -0.94 11.35 21.50
C ARG A 29 -1.45 12.74 21.83
N ARG A 30 -1.38 13.63 20.85
CA ARG A 30 -1.96 14.98 20.93
C ARG A 30 -3.47 14.92 21.13
N ALA A 31 -4.03 15.98 21.73
CA ALA A 31 -5.47 16.16 21.83
C ALA A 31 -6.12 16.30 20.44
N VAL A 32 -7.43 16.02 20.39
CA VAL A 32 -8.28 16.20 19.20
C VAL A 32 -8.40 17.71 18.91
N ARG A 33 -7.93 18.15 17.74
CA ARG A 33 -8.12 19.51 17.25
C ARG A 33 -9.48 19.60 16.53
N HIS A 34 -9.85 20.81 16.11
CA HIS A 34 -11.15 21.08 15.51
C HIS A 34 -11.44 20.24 14.24
N ASP A 35 -10.41 19.83 13.50
CA ASP A 35 -10.45 19.10 12.23
C ASP A 35 -10.07 17.60 12.35
N ASP A 36 -9.95 17.10 13.58
CA ASP A 36 -9.49 15.73 13.83
C ASP A 36 -10.58 14.73 14.18
N VAL A 37 -10.27 13.47 13.93
CA VAL A 37 -11.00 12.28 14.37
C VAL A 37 -10.07 11.45 15.24
N SER A 38 -10.51 11.15 16.45
CA SER A 38 -9.90 10.14 17.32
C SER A 38 -10.65 8.83 17.18
N LEU A 39 -9.93 7.73 16.98
CA LEU A 39 -10.51 6.40 16.99
C LEU A 39 -9.74 5.46 17.92
N ARG A 40 -10.51 4.62 18.62
CA ARG A 40 -9.98 3.44 19.30
C ARG A 40 -9.67 2.39 18.24
N ILE A 41 -8.42 1.96 18.19
CA ILE A 41 -7.98 0.95 17.24
C ILE A 41 -8.50 -0.41 17.72
N THR A 42 -9.10 -1.14 16.80
CA THR A 42 -9.60 -2.51 17.08
C THR A 42 -8.79 -3.56 16.33
N HIS A 43 -8.36 -3.22 15.11
CA HIS A 43 -7.60 -4.08 14.23
C HIS A 43 -6.53 -3.22 13.54
N CYS A 44 -5.33 -3.77 13.39
CA CYS A 44 -4.32 -3.23 12.51
C CYS A 44 -3.75 -4.38 11.69
N GLY A 45 -3.76 -4.24 10.37
CA GLY A 45 -3.11 -5.20 9.49
C GLY A 45 -1.59 -5.15 9.61
N VAL A 46 -0.95 -6.20 9.11
CA VAL A 46 0.50 -6.38 9.09
C VAL A 46 0.93 -6.42 7.62
N CYS A 47 1.74 -5.47 7.20
CA CYS A 47 2.27 -5.40 5.84
C CYS A 47 3.80 -5.52 5.85
N TYR A 48 4.38 -5.92 4.72
CA TYR A 48 5.83 -6.01 4.59
C TYR A 48 6.54 -4.67 4.81
N ALA A 49 5.86 -3.54 4.56
CA ALA A 49 6.34 -2.22 4.93
C ALA A 49 6.65 -2.12 6.43
N ASP A 50 5.79 -2.64 7.31
CA ASP A 50 6.03 -2.63 8.75
C ASP A 50 7.33 -3.38 9.11
N VAL A 51 7.62 -4.49 8.41
CA VAL A 51 8.86 -5.26 8.58
C VAL A 51 10.08 -4.48 8.08
N GLN A 52 9.98 -3.82 6.92
CA GLN A 52 11.09 -3.05 6.34
C GLN A 52 11.54 -1.93 7.28
N TRP A 53 10.60 -1.15 7.81
CA TRP A 53 10.92 -0.04 8.71
C TRP A 53 11.32 -0.52 10.11
N THR A 54 10.65 -1.52 10.70
CA THR A 54 11.09 -2.04 12.01
C THR A 54 12.50 -2.63 11.98
N ARG A 55 12.97 -3.12 10.83
CA ARG A 55 14.34 -3.63 10.64
C ARG A 55 15.31 -2.65 9.99
N ASN A 56 14.89 -1.39 9.82
CA ASN A 56 15.68 -0.33 9.20
C ASN A 56 16.27 -0.69 7.81
N LEU A 57 15.53 -1.43 6.99
CA LEU A 57 16.01 -1.85 5.66
C LEU A 57 16.17 -0.68 4.67
N HIS A 58 15.54 0.47 4.95
CA HIS A 58 15.70 1.72 4.22
C HIS A 58 16.71 2.69 4.85
N HIS A 59 17.33 2.32 5.98
CA HIS A 59 18.29 3.15 6.72
C HIS A 59 17.75 4.53 7.19
N ASP A 60 16.43 4.67 7.31
CA ASP A 60 15.72 5.91 7.65
C ASP A 60 14.77 5.77 8.86
N SER A 61 14.89 4.69 9.63
CA SER A 61 13.99 4.40 10.74
C SER A 61 14.33 5.20 11.98
N VAL A 62 13.33 5.85 12.56
CA VAL A 62 13.42 6.67 13.77
C VAL A 62 12.81 5.90 14.94
N TYR A 63 13.68 5.43 15.84
CA TYR A 63 13.28 4.68 17.02
C TYR A 63 12.99 5.60 18.23
N PRO A 64 12.04 5.25 19.13
CA PRO A 64 11.18 4.07 19.10
C PRO A 64 10.11 4.13 17.99
N LEU A 65 10.03 3.07 17.18
CA LEU A 65 9.18 3.00 16.00
C LEU A 65 7.96 2.13 16.30
N VAL A 66 6.77 2.74 16.29
CA VAL A 66 5.48 2.03 16.40
C VAL A 66 4.92 1.85 14.99
N PRO A 67 4.95 0.65 14.40
CA PRO A 67 4.50 0.42 13.03
C PRO A 67 2.96 0.34 12.94
N GLY A 68 2.45 0.03 11.75
CA GLY A 68 1.04 -0.18 11.46
C GLY A 68 0.41 0.98 10.69
N HIS A 69 -0.05 0.69 9.48
CA HIS A 69 -0.68 1.65 8.56
C HIS A 69 -1.92 1.06 7.85
N GLU A 70 -2.44 -0.03 8.39
CA GLU A 70 -3.64 -0.73 7.94
C GLU A 70 -4.66 -0.72 9.09
N ILE A 71 -5.13 0.45 9.47
CA ILE A 71 -5.84 0.64 10.74
C ILE A 71 -7.35 0.55 10.51
N ALA A 72 -8.06 -0.19 11.37
CA ALA A 72 -9.52 -0.16 11.48
C ALA A 72 -9.96 -0.02 12.94
N GLY A 73 -10.94 0.85 13.18
CA GLY A 73 -11.36 1.20 14.53
C GLY A 73 -12.73 1.84 14.59
N VAL A 74 -13.05 2.30 15.81
CA VAL A 74 -14.32 2.95 16.13
C VAL A 74 -14.01 4.36 16.60
N VAL A 75 -14.65 5.35 15.99
CA VAL A 75 -14.52 6.75 16.37
C VAL A 75 -14.92 6.93 17.82
N THR A 76 -14.08 7.58 18.62
CA THR A 76 -14.32 7.89 20.03
C THR A 76 -14.60 9.36 20.26
N GLU A 77 -13.99 10.25 19.47
CA GLU A 77 -14.12 11.70 19.61
C GLU A 77 -13.88 12.36 18.24
N VAL A 78 -14.53 13.50 18.01
CA VAL A 78 -14.37 14.30 16.78
C VAL A 78 -14.22 15.77 17.16
N GLY A 79 -13.43 16.50 16.36
CA GLY A 79 -13.28 17.94 16.47
C GLY A 79 -14.57 18.70 16.12
N SER A 80 -14.64 19.97 16.52
CA SER A 80 -15.83 20.83 16.31
C SER A 80 -16.21 21.04 14.85
N ASP A 81 -15.23 20.98 13.95
CA ASP A 81 -15.39 21.31 12.54
C ASP A 81 -15.63 20.05 11.70
N VAL A 82 -15.35 18.87 12.24
CA VAL A 82 -15.60 17.58 11.60
C VAL A 82 -17.09 17.40 11.33
N LYS A 83 -17.45 17.09 10.07
CA LYS A 83 -18.85 16.85 9.66
C LYS A 83 -19.10 15.44 9.13
N GLY A 84 -18.06 14.73 8.69
CA GLY A 84 -18.18 13.41 8.07
C GLY A 84 -18.32 12.23 9.04
N PHE A 85 -17.99 12.45 10.32
CA PHE A 85 -17.84 11.39 11.33
C PHE A 85 -18.51 11.75 12.64
N LYS A 86 -18.87 10.73 13.41
CA LYS A 86 -19.37 10.86 14.78
C LYS A 86 -18.89 9.69 15.64
N PRO A 87 -18.83 9.84 16.97
CA PRO A 87 -18.54 8.72 17.87
C PRO A 87 -19.40 7.50 17.57
N GLY A 88 -18.77 6.32 17.55
CA GLY A 88 -19.40 5.05 17.18
C GLY A 88 -19.28 4.67 15.70
N ASP A 89 -18.92 5.59 14.80
CA ASP A 89 -18.70 5.25 13.39
C ASP A 89 -17.49 4.31 13.25
N HIS A 90 -17.61 3.35 12.32
CA HIS A 90 -16.53 2.45 11.93
C HIS A 90 -15.68 3.10 10.85
N VAL A 91 -14.36 3.17 11.07
CA VAL A 91 -13.46 3.90 10.18
C VAL A 91 -12.12 3.19 9.99
N ALA A 92 -11.50 3.43 8.85
CA ALA A 92 -10.15 3.02 8.52
C ALA A 92 -9.21 4.22 8.41
N VAL A 93 -7.92 4.00 8.70
CA VAL A 93 -6.83 4.95 8.45
C VAL A 93 -5.72 4.19 7.71
N GLY A 94 -5.28 4.74 6.59
CA GLY A 94 -4.31 4.12 5.69
C GLY A 94 -2.88 4.58 5.94
N THR A 95 -2.11 4.70 4.85
CA THR A 95 -0.66 5.02 4.84
C THR A 95 -0.32 6.48 5.15
N TYR A 96 -1.26 7.40 4.93
CA TYR A 96 -1.05 8.83 5.12
C TYR A 96 -2.04 9.38 6.14
N ILE A 97 -1.59 10.30 6.99
CA ILE A 97 -2.41 10.94 8.03
C ILE A 97 -2.46 12.47 7.93
N ASN A 98 -1.62 13.06 7.08
CA ASN A 98 -1.59 14.50 6.85
C ASN A 98 -0.95 14.85 5.49
N SER A 99 -1.10 16.11 5.07
CA SER A 99 -0.41 16.72 3.92
C SER A 99 -0.39 18.25 4.08
N CYS A 100 0.11 19.00 3.09
CA CYS A 100 0.00 20.46 3.12
C CYS A 100 -1.44 20.98 2.93
N ARG A 101 -2.33 20.17 2.36
CA ARG A 101 -3.77 20.47 2.11
C ARG A 101 -4.07 21.68 1.22
N ASP A 102 -3.05 22.30 0.62
CA ASP A 102 -3.21 23.55 -0.16
C ASP A 102 -2.59 23.48 -1.57
N CYS A 103 -1.78 22.45 -1.87
CA CYS A 103 -1.24 22.29 -3.22
C CYS A 103 -2.25 21.68 -4.20
N ASP A 104 -2.00 21.81 -5.50
CA ASP A 104 -2.84 21.27 -6.57
C ASP A 104 -3.20 19.79 -6.35
N ASN A 105 -2.25 18.97 -5.91
CA ASN A 105 -2.51 17.56 -5.62
C ASN A 105 -3.52 17.39 -4.47
N CYS A 106 -3.39 18.16 -3.39
CA CYS A 106 -4.33 18.07 -2.26
C CYS A 106 -5.71 18.62 -2.62
N ASN A 107 -5.78 19.68 -3.42
CA ASN A 107 -7.05 20.26 -3.87
C ASN A 107 -7.79 19.32 -4.85
N ASN A 108 -7.06 18.44 -5.54
CA ASN A 108 -7.61 17.41 -6.42
C ASN A 108 -7.80 16.03 -5.73
N LEU A 109 -7.74 15.95 -4.39
CA LEU A 109 -7.87 14.70 -3.62
C LEU A 109 -6.84 13.62 -4.01
N LEU A 110 -5.62 14.07 -4.28
CA LEU A 110 -4.45 13.29 -4.65
C LEU A 110 -3.31 13.52 -3.63
N GLU A 111 -3.64 13.52 -2.35
CA GLU A 111 -2.73 13.84 -1.24
C GLU A 111 -1.51 12.91 -1.20
N ASN A 112 -1.63 11.69 -1.72
CA ASN A 112 -0.52 10.75 -1.90
C ASN A 112 0.55 11.23 -2.90
N HIS A 113 0.25 12.26 -3.70
CA HIS A 113 1.19 12.95 -4.60
C HIS A 113 1.66 14.31 -4.04
N CYS A 114 1.26 14.69 -2.83
CA CYS A 114 1.77 15.88 -2.16
C CYS A 114 3.27 15.73 -1.85
N SER A 115 4.07 16.78 -2.03
CA SER A 115 5.48 16.75 -1.60
C SER A 115 5.66 16.74 -0.08
N ASN A 116 4.63 17.15 0.65
CA ASN A 116 4.61 17.30 2.11
C ASN A 116 3.57 16.35 2.74
N PHE A 117 3.33 15.17 2.15
CA PHE A 117 2.52 14.15 2.83
C PHE A 117 3.20 13.71 4.14
N VAL A 118 2.40 13.20 5.06
CA VAL A 118 2.88 12.64 6.33
C VAL A 118 2.42 11.19 6.43
N PHE A 119 3.38 10.29 6.63
CA PHE A 119 3.12 8.87 6.85
C PHE A 119 2.47 8.61 8.21
N THR A 120 1.71 7.53 8.31
CA THR A 120 1.05 7.08 9.56
C THR A 120 2.03 6.71 10.67
N PHE A 121 3.24 6.28 10.30
CA PHE A 121 4.36 6.04 11.22
C PHE A 121 5.69 6.38 10.56
N ASN A 122 6.73 6.61 11.37
CA ASN A 122 8.09 6.95 10.93
C ASN A 122 8.23 8.28 10.14
N GLY A 123 7.14 8.95 9.80
CA GLY A 123 7.12 10.31 9.25
C GLY A 123 7.19 11.37 10.34
N VAL A 124 7.49 12.61 9.95
CA VAL A 124 7.44 13.80 10.82
C VAL A 124 6.17 14.58 10.49
N ASP A 125 5.31 14.81 11.48
CA ASP A 125 4.10 15.63 11.31
C ASP A 125 4.44 17.13 11.40
N THR A 126 3.48 17.97 11.06
CA THR A 126 3.53 19.44 11.05
C THR A 126 3.92 20.07 12.39
N ASP A 127 3.72 19.37 13.51
CA ASP A 127 4.14 19.81 14.84
C ASP A 127 5.56 19.32 15.24
N GLY A 128 6.28 18.70 14.30
CA GLY A 128 7.62 18.17 14.50
C GLY A 128 7.67 16.81 15.19
N THR A 129 6.52 16.23 15.56
CA THR A 129 6.49 14.92 16.21
C THR A 129 6.70 13.79 15.21
N VAL A 130 7.41 12.75 15.64
CA VAL A 130 7.51 11.50 14.86
C VAL A 130 6.21 10.72 15.03
N THR A 131 5.59 10.43 13.90
CA THR A 131 4.32 9.71 13.81
C THR A 131 4.45 8.26 14.29
N LYS A 132 3.41 7.79 14.97
CA LYS A 132 3.33 6.44 15.57
C LYS A 132 2.05 5.75 15.11
N GLY A 133 2.22 4.55 14.55
CA GLY A 133 1.20 3.84 13.79
C GLY A 133 0.18 3.07 14.61
N GLY A 134 -0.44 2.12 13.92
CA GLY A 134 -1.60 1.35 14.34
C GLY A 134 -1.34 0.26 15.38
N TYR A 135 -0.08 -0.05 15.70
CA TYR A 135 0.24 -1.03 16.75
C TYR A 135 0.13 -0.38 18.14
N SER A 136 -0.96 0.34 18.35
CA SER A 136 -1.26 1.17 19.50
C SER A 136 -2.76 1.15 19.80
N THR A 137 -3.14 1.63 20.97
CA THR A 137 -4.53 1.55 21.47
C THR A 137 -5.52 2.48 20.76
N HIS A 138 -5.06 3.64 20.30
CA HIS A 138 -5.87 4.63 19.60
C HIS A 138 -5.01 5.45 18.63
N ILE A 139 -5.62 6.22 17.73
CA ILE A 139 -4.95 7.19 16.86
C ILE A 139 -5.83 8.43 16.67
N VAL A 140 -5.19 9.58 16.51
CA VAL A 140 -5.82 10.87 16.19
C VAL A 140 -5.31 11.31 14.82
N VAL A 141 -6.20 11.54 13.87
CA VAL A 141 -5.86 11.94 12.51
C VAL A 141 -6.80 13.04 12.03
N HIS A 142 -6.36 13.83 11.06
CA HIS A 142 -7.24 14.80 10.40
C HIS A 142 -8.36 14.06 9.63
N GLU A 143 -9.60 14.58 9.64
CA GLU A 143 -10.78 13.88 9.11
C GLU A 143 -10.62 13.41 7.65
N ARG A 144 -9.90 14.18 6.84
CA ARG A 144 -9.55 13.87 5.43
C ARG A 144 -8.84 12.52 5.23
N TYR A 145 -8.16 12.00 6.24
CA TYR A 145 -7.42 10.73 6.19
C TYR A 145 -8.13 9.59 6.92
N CYS A 146 -9.38 9.84 7.33
CA CYS A 146 -10.26 8.87 7.92
C CYS A 146 -11.26 8.40 6.85
N TYR A 147 -11.43 7.09 6.70
CA TYR A 147 -12.29 6.51 5.68
C TYR A 147 -13.41 5.72 6.33
N LYS A 148 -14.67 6.05 6.00
CA LYS A 148 -15.82 5.33 6.57
C LYS A 148 -15.86 3.90 6.07
N ILE A 149 -15.96 2.95 7.00
CA ILE A 149 -16.19 1.54 6.70
C ILE A 149 -17.71 1.32 6.64
N PRO A 150 -18.26 0.67 5.59
CA PRO A 150 -19.69 0.40 5.50
C PRO A 150 -20.22 -0.38 6.70
N ASP A 151 -21.45 -0.06 7.12
CA ASP A 151 -22.12 -0.74 8.22
C ASP A 151 -22.20 -2.25 7.95
N GLY A 152 -21.83 -3.06 8.95
CA GLY A 152 -21.81 -4.52 8.85
C GLY A 152 -20.58 -5.11 8.16
N TYR A 153 -19.69 -4.30 7.56
CA TYR A 153 -18.44 -4.82 7.02
C TYR A 153 -17.43 -5.15 8.15
N PRO A 154 -16.84 -6.36 8.20
CA PRO A 154 -15.93 -6.75 9.27
C PRO A 154 -14.66 -5.88 9.31
N LEU A 155 -14.32 -5.33 10.48
CA LEU A 155 -13.19 -4.41 10.65
C LEU A 155 -11.83 -5.07 10.41
N ASP A 156 -11.68 -6.34 10.78
CA ASP A 156 -10.51 -7.17 10.50
C ASP A 156 -10.24 -7.30 9.00
N LYS A 157 -11.31 -7.40 8.19
CA LYS A 157 -11.22 -7.45 6.72
C LYS A 157 -11.05 -6.07 6.09
N ALA A 158 -11.47 -5.00 6.77
CA ALA A 158 -11.37 -3.64 6.26
C ALA A 158 -9.94 -3.11 6.35
N ALA A 159 -9.24 -3.42 7.44
CA ALA A 159 -7.89 -2.92 7.72
C ALA A 159 -6.90 -3.09 6.54
N PRO A 160 -6.74 -4.30 5.96
CA PRO A 160 -5.82 -4.50 4.82
C PRO A 160 -6.21 -3.74 3.54
N LEU A 161 -7.48 -3.33 3.41
CA LEU A 161 -7.93 -2.57 2.24
C LEU A 161 -7.34 -1.16 2.20
N ALA A 162 -6.99 -0.60 3.36
CA ALA A 162 -6.43 0.74 3.50
C ALA A 162 -4.97 0.86 3.00
N CYS A 163 -4.32 -0.27 2.69
CA CYS A 163 -3.00 -0.33 2.06
C CYS A 163 -3.02 -1.23 0.82
N ALA A 164 -3.02 -2.56 1.00
CA ALA A 164 -2.94 -3.49 -0.12
C ALA A 164 -4.13 -3.35 -1.08
N GLY A 165 -5.34 -3.16 -0.53
CA GLY A 165 -6.56 -3.01 -1.35
C GLY A 165 -6.51 -1.78 -2.24
N ILE A 166 -6.31 -0.58 -1.67
CA ILE A 166 -6.29 0.66 -2.44
C ILE A 166 -5.13 0.72 -3.45
N THR A 167 -3.99 0.08 -3.12
CA THR A 167 -2.81 0.02 -3.98
C THR A 167 -3.09 -0.70 -5.30
N VAL A 168 -3.87 -1.79 -5.27
CA VAL A 168 -4.24 -2.51 -6.51
C VAL A 168 -5.50 -1.94 -7.16
N TYR A 169 -6.44 -1.42 -6.36
CA TYR A 169 -7.70 -0.86 -6.86
C TYR A 169 -7.48 0.41 -7.68
N THR A 170 -6.66 1.34 -7.19
CA THR A 170 -6.41 2.64 -7.84
C THR A 170 -5.95 2.51 -9.31
N PRO A 171 -4.88 1.75 -9.63
CA PRO A 171 -4.48 1.58 -11.01
C PRO A 171 -5.52 0.82 -11.85
N MET A 172 -6.25 -0.13 -11.26
CA MET A 172 -7.33 -0.82 -11.98
C MET A 172 -8.40 0.18 -12.45
N ILE A 173 -8.84 1.09 -11.59
CA ILE A 173 -9.82 2.12 -11.97
C ILE A 173 -9.22 3.10 -13.00
N ARG A 174 -8.01 3.63 -12.75
CA ARG A 174 -7.36 4.60 -13.65
C ARG A 174 -7.14 4.06 -15.07
N HIS A 175 -6.97 2.74 -15.21
CA HIS A 175 -6.79 2.08 -16.50
C HIS A 175 -8.04 1.38 -17.04
N ASN A 176 -9.22 1.64 -16.46
CA ASN A 176 -10.50 1.04 -16.85
C ASN A 176 -10.48 -0.50 -16.81
N MET A 177 -9.71 -1.10 -15.90
CA MET A 177 -9.65 -2.54 -15.63
C MET A 177 -10.72 -2.97 -14.61
N ASN A 178 -11.89 -2.36 -14.68
CA ASN A 178 -13.08 -2.68 -13.91
C ASN A 178 -14.27 -3.09 -14.81
N GLN A 179 -13.98 -3.41 -16.08
CA GLN A 179 -14.97 -3.77 -17.09
C GLN A 179 -14.93 -5.30 -17.31
N PRO A 180 -16.07 -6.00 -17.22
CA PRO A 180 -16.13 -7.44 -17.41
C PRO A 180 -15.53 -7.91 -18.73
N GLY A 181 -14.96 -9.12 -18.74
CA GLY A 181 -14.41 -9.78 -19.93
C GLY A 181 -12.98 -9.36 -20.30
N LYS A 182 -12.42 -8.31 -19.69
CA LYS A 182 -10.98 -7.99 -19.86
C LYS A 182 -10.09 -9.01 -19.14
N SER A 183 -8.86 -9.15 -19.60
CA SER A 183 -7.87 -10.07 -19.03
C SER A 183 -6.85 -9.37 -18.13
N LEU A 184 -6.69 -9.87 -16.91
CA LEU A 184 -5.75 -9.39 -15.90
C LEU A 184 -4.66 -10.43 -15.63
N GLY A 185 -3.39 -10.05 -15.80
CA GLY A 185 -2.25 -10.82 -15.31
C GLY A 185 -1.80 -10.30 -13.93
N VAL A 186 -1.67 -11.19 -12.95
CA VAL A 186 -1.16 -10.86 -11.60
C VAL A 186 0.16 -11.56 -11.40
N ILE A 187 1.26 -10.82 -11.28
CA ILE A 187 2.61 -11.38 -11.08
C ILE A 187 2.92 -11.39 -9.58
N GLY A 188 3.07 -12.59 -9.03
CA GLY A 188 3.27 -12.82 -7.60
C GLY A 188 1.95 -12.86 -6.81
N LEU A 189 1.80 -13.87 -5.96
CA LEU A 189 0.60 -14.09 -5.16
C LEU A 189 0.87 -13.85 -3.67
N GLY A 190 1.13 -12.60 -3.29
CA GLY A 190 1.34 -12.14 -1.90
C GLY A 190 0.19 -11.27 -1.38
N GLY A 191 0.49 -10.32 -0.49
CA GLY A 191 -0.50 -9.37 0.05
C GLY A 191 -1.20 -8.53 -1.05
N LEU A 192 -0.44 -7.95 -1.98
CA LEU A 192 -1.02 -7.23 -3.11
C LEU A 192 -1.65 -8.18 -4.13
N GLY A 193 -0.96 -9.27 -4.46
CA GLY A 193 -1.40 -10.21 -5.49
C GLY A 193 -2.77 -10.83 -5.21
N HIS A 194 -3.02 -11.29 -3.97
CA HIS A 194 -4.32 -11.87 -3.64
C HIS A 194 -5.45 -10.82 -3.68
N MET A 195 -5.17 -9.56 -3.33
CA MET A 195 -6.13 -8.47 -3.47
C MET A 195 -6.42 -8.15 -4.94
N ALA A 196 -5.40 -8.16 -5.81
CA ALA A 196 -5.57 -7.96 -7.24
C ALA A 196 -6.45 -9.07 -7.86
N VAL A 197 -6.26 -10.33 -7.45
CA VAL A 197 -7.14 -11.44 -7.87
C VAL A 197 -8.57 -11.20 -7.41
N LYS A 198 -8.79 -10.89 -6.13
CA LYS A 198 -10.13 -10.64 -5.57
C LYS A 198 -10.87 -9.51 -6.28
N PHE A 199 -10.21 -8.36 -6.50
CA PHE A 199 -10.82 -7.25 -7.24
C PHE A 199 -11.05 -7.61 -8.71
N GLY A 200 -10.09 -8.26 -9.36
CA GLY A 200 -10.25 -8.71 -10.74
C GLY A 200 -11.44 -9.63 -10.92
N LYS A 201 -11.62 -10.62 -10.04
CA LYS A 201 -12.80 -11.50 -10.06
C LYS A 201 -14.09 -10.74 -9.75
N ALA A 202 -14.08 -9.83 -8.78
CA ALA A 202 -15.25 -9.00 -8.47
C ALA A 202 -15.69 -8.10 -9.64
N PHE A 203 -14.74 -7.64 -10.46
CA PHE A 203 -15.02 -6.87 -11.70
C PHE A 203 -15.39 -7.74 -12.90
N GLY A 204 -15.43 -9.07 -12.78
CA GLY A 204 -15.72 -9.98 -13.88
C GLY A 204 -14.59 -10.11 -14.90
N LEU A 205 -13.34 -9.92 -14.47
CA LEU A 205 -12.16 -10.11 -15.31
C LEU A 205 -11.78 -11.59 -15.43
N ASN A 206 -11.09 -11.92 -16.52
CA ASN A 206 -10.36 -13.16 -16.68
C ASN A 206 -8.98 -12.99 -16.03
N VAL A 207 -8.77 -13.59 -14.86
CA VAL A 207 -7.58 -13.41 -14.04
C VAL A 207 -6.62 -14.59 -14.22
N THR A 208 -5.41 -14.28 -14.65
CA THR A 208 -4.29 -15.22 -14.71
C THR A 208 -3.25 -14.85 -13.67
N VAL A 209 -2.90 -15.78 -12.78
CA VAL A 209 -1.80 -15.61 -11.83
C VAL A 209 -0.51 -16.14 -12.44
N LEU A 210 0.56 -15.35 -12.37
CA LEU A 210 1.91 -15.73 -12.77
C LEU A 210 2.75 -15.88 -11.50
N SER A 211 3.42 -17.02 -11.35
CA SER A 211 4.26 -17.32 -10.19
C SER A 211 5.57 -17.97 -10.60
N THR A 212 6.58 -17.94 -9.73
CA THR A 212 7.87 -18.60 -9.95
C THR A 212 7.86 -20.10 -9.66
N SER A 213 6.82 -20.61 -8.98
CA SER A 213 6.66 -22.03 -8.64
C SER A 213 5.20 -22.45 -8.59
N GLU A 214 4.97 -23.77 -8.59
CA GLU A 214 3.63 -24.38 -8.51
C GLU A 214 2.96 -24.25 -7.13
N SER A 215 3.72 -23.89 -6.09
CA SER A 215 3.28 -23.95 -4.69
C SER A 215 2.00 -23.17 -4.37
N LYS A 216 1.68 -22.13 -5.16
CA LYS A 216 0.50 -21.27 -4.98
C LYS A 216 -0.63 -21.52 -5.97
N ARG A 217 -0.56 -22.60 -6.78
CA ARG A 217 -1.60 -22.90 -7.78
C ARG A 217 -2.96 -23.16 -7.12
N ASP A 218 -2.99 -24.00 -6.09
CA ASP A 218 -4.24 -24.36 -5.40
C ASP A 218 -4.90 -23.13 -4.76
N GLU A 219 -4.11 -22.30 -4.08
CA GLU A 219 -4.57 -21.03 -3.51
C GLU A 219 -5.12 -20.08 -4.60
N ALA A 220 -4.40 -19.94 -5.72
CA ALA A 220 -4.82 -19.08 -6.83
C ALA A 220 -6.14 -19.55 -7.45
N ILE A 221 -6.24 -20.81 -7.82
CA ILE A 221 -7.38 -21.35 -8.59
C ILE A 221 -8.57 -21.64 -7.67
N ASN A 222 -8.37 -22.41 -6.61
CA ASN A 222 -9.46 -22.96 -5.82
C ASN A 222 -9.90 -22.03 -4.68
N LEU A 223 -8.97 -21.33 -4.03
CA LEU A 223 -9.32 -20.42 -2.93
C LEU A 223 -9.69 -19.01 -3.43
N LEU A 224 -8.90 -18.45 -4.35
CA LEU A 224 -9.08 -17.08 -4.84
C LEU A 224 -9.90 -16.99 -6.13
N GLY A 225 -10.10 -18.11 -6.84
CA GLY A 225 -10.94 -18.15 -8.03
C GLY A 225 -10.29 -17.57 -9.29
N ALA A 226 -8.95 -17.53 -9.37
CA ALA A 226 -8.27 -17.20 -10.63
C ALA A 226 -8.63 -18.20 -11.73
N ASP A 227 -8.76 -17.73 -12.96
CA ASP A 227 -9.15 -18.55 -14.10
C ASP A 227 -7.97 -19.39 -14.62
N ASN A 228 -6.75 -18.86 -14.50
CA ASN A 228 -5.54 -19.52 -14.95
C ASN A 228 -4.37 -19.30 -13.98
N PHE A 229 -3.41 -20.23 -14.01
CA PHE A 229 -2.15 -20.12 -13.27
C PHE A 229 -1.00 -20.59 -14.13
N VAL A 230 0.03 -19.76 -14.23
CA VAL A 230 1.23 -20.02 -15.04
C VAL A 230 2.49 -19.88 -14.21
N VAL A 231 3.40 -20.83 -14.40
CA VAL A 231 4.76 -20.77 -13.87
C VAL A 231 5.63 -19.97 -14.86
N SER A 232 6.21 -18.87 -14.40
CA SER A 232 6.92 -17.90 -15.24
C SER A 232 8.19 -18.46 -15.90
N SER A 233 8.75 -19.55 -15.37
CA SER A 233 9.89 -20.27 -15.96
C SER A 233 9.49 -21.25 -17.06
N ASP A 234 8.21 -21.57 -17.22
CA ASP A 234 7.72 -22.39 -18.33
C ASP A 234 7.54 -21.53 -19.59
N LYS A 235 8.51 -21.65 -20.51
CA LYS A 235 8.52 -20.90 -21.77
C LYS A 235 7.28 -21.15 -22.63
N ASN A 236 6.75 -22.37 -22.65
CA ASN A 236 5.60 -22.71 -23.48
C ASN A 236 4.34 -22.02 -22.96
N GLN A 237 4.12 -22.03 -21.64
CA GLN A 237 2.99 -21.34 -21.04
C GLN A 237 3.08 -19.81 -21.21
N MET A 238 4.29 -19.25 -21.13
CA MET A 238 4.53 -17.82 -21.28
C MET A 238 4.32 -17.30 -22.71
N GLU A 239 4.65 -18.11 -23.73
CA GLU A 239 4.41 -17.76 -25.14
C GLU A 239 2.91 -17.62 -25.45
N VAL A 240 2.08 -18.53 -24.92
CA VAL A 240 0.62 -18.48 -25.09
C VAL A 240 0.01 -17.23 -24.43
N LEU A 241 0.57 -16.78 -23.30
CA LEU A 241 0.05 -15.64 -22.53
C LEU A 241 0.25 -14.27 -23.17
N ASN A 242 1.32 -14.07 -23.96
CA ASN A 242 1.64 -12.77 -24.56
C ASN A 242 0.55 -12.23 -25.49
N ILE A 243 -0.39 -13.08 -25.90
CA ILE A 243 -1.51 -12.74 -26.78
C ILE A 243 -2.77 -12.34 -25.98
N LEU A 244 -2.88 -12.74 -24.71
CA LEU A 244 -4.16 -12.79 -23.99
C LEU A 244 -4.33 -11.76 -22.86
N ILE A 245 -3.25 -11.21 -22.30
CA ILE A 245 -3.33 -10.31 -21.14
C ILE A 245 -3.45 -8.85 -21.59
N SER A 246 -4.42 -8.09 -21.07
CA SER A 246 -4.59 -6.66 -21.35
C SER A 246 -3.89 -5.75 -20.34
N PHE A 247 -3.62 -6.25 -19.13
CA PHE A 247 -2.99 -5.50 -18.03
C PHE A 247 -2.18 -6.43 -17.13
N LYS A 248 -0.96 -6.03 -16.76
CA LYS A 248 -0.12 -6.76 -15.79
C LYS A 248 0.07 -5.94 -14.52
N ALA A 249 -0.30 -6.52 -13.38
CA ALA A 249 -0.01 -6.00 -12.05
C ALA A 249 1.21 -6.72 -11.47
N GLU A 250 2.35 -6.02 -11.38
CA GLU A 250 3.53 -6.54 -10.68
C GLU A 250 3.38 -6.34 -9.18
N CYS A 251 3.29 -7.44 -8.42
CA CYS A 251 3.02 -7.44 -6.98
C CYS A 251 4.18 -8.00 -6.14
N GLU A 252 5.36 -8.17 -6.75
CA GLU A 252 6.54 -8.70 -6.07
C GLU A 252 7.22 -7.63 -5.21
N THR A 253 7.44 -7.95 -3.93
CA THR A 253 8.27 -7.14 -3.02
C THR A 253 9.71 -7.64 -3.12
N THR A 254 10.62 -6.82 -3.66
CA THR A 254 12.06 -7.16 -3.71
C THR A 254 12.84 -6.33 -2.68
N TYR A 255 13.85 -6.94 -2.05
CA TYR A 255 14.70 -6.35 -1.00
C TYR A 255 15.36 -5.00 -1.39
N ASN A 256 15.43 -4.68 -2.68
CA ASN A 256 16.08 -3.48 -3.21
C ASN A 256 15.15 -2.54 -4.01
N ARG A 257 13.82 -2.67 -3.90
CA ARG A 257 12.90 -1.68 -4.51
C ARG A 257 11.80 -1.25 -3.53
N PRO A 258 11.45 0.04 -3.49
CA PRO A 258 10.24 0.49 -2.79
C PRO A 258 9.02 -0.26 -3.36
N GLN A 259 7.98 -0.46 -2.54
CA GLN A 259 6.71 -1.02 -2.99
C GLN A 259 6.19 -0.22 -4.19
N GLN A 260 6.37 -0.75 -5.40
CA GLN A 260 5.89 -0.14 -6.63
C GLN A 260 5.20 -1.22 -7.44
N VAL A 261 3.90 -1.05 -7.65
CA VAL A 261 3.18 -1.80 -8.69
C VAL A 261 3.66 -1.27 -10.03
N HIS A 262 4.53 -2.01 -10.70
CA HIS A 262 4.88 -1.72 -12.08
C HIS A 262 3.76 -2.22 -13.00
N ILE A 263 3.32 -1.32 -13.88
CA ILE A 263 2.22 -1.55 -14.82
C ILE A 263 2.83 -1.67 -16.21
N SER A 264 2.68 -2.83 -16.84
CA SER A 264 3.03 -3.03 -18.25
C SER A 264 1.77 -3.28 -19.08
N LEU A 265 1.52 -2.40 -20.06
CA LEU A 265 0.52 -2.60 -21.10
C LEU A 265 1.14 -3.42 -22.24
N PRO A 266 0.40 -4.34 -22.89
CA PRO A 266 0.85 -4.96 -24.12
C PRO A 266 1.07 -3.88 -25.18
N TYR A 267 2.17 -4.00 -25.93
CA TYR A 267 2.44 -3.19 -27.11
C TYR A 267 1.27 -3.26 -28.08
N VAL A 268 0.46 -2.20 -28.17
CA VAL A 268 -0.31 -1.95 -29.40
C VAL A 268 0.71 -1.50 -30.44
N ARG A 269 0.99 -2.39 -31.40
CA ARG A 269 1.99 -2.19 -32.45
C ARG A 269 1.50 -1.09 -33.42
N PHE A 270 1.65 0.18 -33.05
CA PHE A 270 1.51 1.28 -34.01
C PHE A 270 2.73 1.24 -34.95
N GLN A 271 2.50 0.92 -36.23
CA GLN A 271 3.49 1.16 -37.28
C GLN A 271 3.71 2.67 -37.42
N LEU A 272 4.67 3.23 -36.68
CA LEU A 272 5.15 4.58 -36.89
C LEU A 272 6.30 4.56 -37.92
N LYS A 273 6.04 5.15 -39.09
CA LYS A 273 7.07 5.45 -40.10
C LYS A 273 8.14 6.35 -39.45
N LYS A 274 9.41 5.94 -39.52
CA LYS A 274 10.55 6.70 -38.99
C LYS A 274 10.61 8.10 -39.62
N HIS A 275 10.64 9.14 -38.79
CA HIS A 275 11.26 10.43 -39.12
C HIS A 275 12.35 10.72 -38.09
N LYS A 276 13.54 11.11 -38.57
CA LYS A 276 14.73 11.42 -37.76
C LYS A 276 14.56 12.79 -37.10
N CYS A 277 14.73 12.89 -35.78
CA CYS A 277 14.96 14.15 -35.08
C CYS A 277 16.45 14.37 -34.79
N THR A 278 16.91 15.61 -34.95
CA THR A 278 18.30 16.07 -34.80
C THR A 278 18.61 16.59 -33.39
N LYS A 279 19.91 16.75 -33.08
CA LYS A 279 20.51 16.91 -31.74
C LYS A 279 20.04 18.10 -30.88
N GLU A 280 19.34 19.08 -31.43
CA GLU A 280 18.97 20.32 -30.70
C GLU A 280 17.70 20.21 -29.84
N GLN A 281 16.91 19.14 -29.96
CA GLN A 281 15.77 18.90 -29.07
C GLN A 281 16.15 18.26 -27.71
N SER A 282 17.43 17.93 -27.50
CA SER A 282 17.88 17.24 -26.27
C SER A 282 18.03 18.16 -25.05
N SER A 283 18.23 19.47 -25.28
CA SER A 283 18.49 20.44 -24.20
C SER A 283 17.23 20.84 -23.43
N PHE A 284 16.07 20.88 -24.11
CA PHE A 284 14.80 21.29 -23.48
C PHE A 284 14.16 20.15 -22.64
N CYS A 285 14.42 18.88 -22.96
CA CYS A 285 13.90 17.73 -22.23
C CYS A 285 14.58 17.45 -20.87
N ASN A 286 15.78 18.00 -20.62
CA ASN A 286 16.58 17.63 -19.46
C ASN A 286 16.24 18.38 -18.15
N ARG A 287 15.21 19.24 -18.14
CA ARG A 287 14.87 20.03 -16.93
C ARG A 287 13.46 19.78 -16.35
N TYR A 288 12.63 18.94 -16.98
CA TYR A 288 11.24 18.69 -16.55
C TYR A 288 10.72 17.26 -16.73
N CYS A 289 11.58 16.24 -16.81
CA CYS A 289 11.12 14.86 -16.96
C CYS A 289 11.22 14.08 -15.64
N LEU A 290 10.06 13.90 -14.99
CA LEU A 290 9.75 12.71 -14.19
C LEU A 290 10.26 11.48 -14.95
N TYR A 291 11.09 10.67 -14.31
CA TYR A 291 11.66 9.46 -14.87
C TYR A 291 10.56 8.42 -15.21
N TYR A 292 10.04 8.47 -16.43
CA TYR A 292 9.48 7.32 -17.14
C TYR A 292 10.65 6.63 -17.88
N PHE A 293 11.20 5.58 -17.29
CA PHE A 293 12.14 4.71 -18.01
C PHE A 293 11.35 3.78 -18.94
N VAL A 294 11.27 4.15 -20.22
CA VAL A 294 11.08 3.19 -21.32
C VAL A 294 12.19 3.46 -22.32
N ARG A 295 13.36 2.85 -22.11
CA ARG A 295 14.29 2.56 -23.21
C ARG A 295 15.30 1.49 -22.85
N GLU A 296 15.42 0.60 -23.82
CA GLU A 296 16.41 -0.45 -24.06
C GLU A 296 16.17 -1.82 -23.41
N THR A 297 16.24 -2.79 -24.31
CA THR A 297 15.92 -4.20 -24.20
C THR A 297 16.73 -4.88 -23.11
N ILE A 298 16.06 -5.32 -22.04
CA ILE A 298 16.60 -6.33 -21.15
C ILE A 298 15.87 -7.64 -21.43
N ASN A 299 16.65 -8.64 -21.79
CA ASN A 299 16.22 -9.99 -22.11
C ASN A 299 15.60 -10.63 -20.85
N ILE A 300 14.32 -11.02 -20.94
CA ILE A 300 13.52 -11.53 -19.81
C ILE A 300 14.12 -12.82 -19.19
N ALA A 301 15.06 -13.47 -19.89
CA ALA A 301 15.74 -14.68 -19.42
C ALA A 301 16.74 -14.46 -18.26
N GLU A 302 17.25 -13.25 -18.02
CA GLU A 302 18.20 -12.99 -16.92
C GLU A 302 17.53 -12.56 -15.59
N PHE A 303 16.22 -12.36 -15.57
CA PHE A 303 15.53 -11.79 -14.40
C PHE A 303 15.03 -12.83 -13.37
N CYS A 304 15.05 -14.12 -13.70
CA CYS A 304 14.39 -15.18 -12.90
C CYS A 304 15.24 -15.81 -11.79
N LEU A 305 16.45 -15.31 -11.51
CA LEU A 305 17.34 -15.90 -10.49
C LEU A 305 17.48 -14.96 -9.30
N LEU A 306 16.45 -14.70 -8.48
CA LEU A 306 16.67 -14.38 -7.07
C LEU A 306 15.41 -14.49 -6.16
N PHE A 307 15.37 -15.58 -5.39
CA PHE A 307 15.09 -15.69 -3.93
C PHE A 307 13.70 -15.38 -3.29
N PHE A 308 13.22 -16.44 -2.63
CA PHE A 308 12.66 -16.65 -1.27
C PHE A 308 11.41 -15.92 -0.71
N SER A 309 10.61 -16.77 -0.05
CA SER A 309 9.24 -16.63 0.47
C SER A 309 9.19 -16.22 1.95
N LEU A 310 8.10 -15.57 2.40
CA LEU A 310 7.36 -15.96 3.62
C LEU A 310 6.03 -15.21 3.84
N CYS A 311 5.11 -15.91 4.51
CA CYS A 311 3.70 -15.62 4.73
C CYS A 311 3.39 -14.55 5.79
N LEU A 312 2.20 -13.95 5.64
CA LEU A 312 1.55 -13.02 6.58
C LEU A 312 1.07 -13.75 7.85
N TYR A 313 1.29 -13.14 9.02
CA TYR A 313 0.70 -13.52 10.31
C TYR A 313 -0.10 -12.34 10.87
N TYR A 314 -1.16 -12.65 11.62
CA TYR A 314 -2.01 -11.68 12.29
C TYR A 314 -1.62 -11.53 13.77
N VAL A 315 -1.52 -10.30 14.28
CA VAL A 315 -1.31 -10.01 15.72
C VAL A 315 -2.62 -9.53 16.32
N ARG A 316 -3.22 -10.34 17.20
CA ARG A 316 -4.38 -9.94 18.00
C ARG A 316 -3.89 -9.23 19.26
N ILE A 317 -4.06 -7.91 19.31
CA ILE A 317 -3.78 -7.13 20.53
C ILE A 317 -4.97 -7.34 21.49
N THR A 318 -4.81 -8.20 22.49
CA THR A 318 -5.70 -8.26 23.65
C THR A 318 -5.09 -7.50 24.82
N LYS A 319 -5.96 -6.95 25.68
CA LYS A 319 -5.58 -6.25 26.92
C LYS A 319 -4.68 -7.08 27.82
#